data_AF-B2TXZ0-F1
#
_entry.id   AF-B2TXZ0-F1
#
_cell.length_a   1.000
_cell.length_b   1.000
_cell.length_c   1.000
_cell.angle_alpha   90.00
_cell.angle_beta   90.00
_cell.angle_gamma   90.00
#
_symmetry.space_group_name_H-M   'P 1'
#
loop_
_entity.id
_entity.type
_entity.pdbx_description
1 polymer ?
#
loop_
_entity_poly.entity_id
_entity_poly.type
_entity_poly.pdbx_seq_one_letter_code
_entity_poly.pdbx_strand_id
1 'polypeptide(L)' 'MEVETPMMQVIPGGASARPFITHHNALDLDMYLRIAPELYLKRLVVGGFERVFEINRNFRNEGISVRHNPEFTMMEL' A
#
# COMPACT_ATOMS: atom_id res chain seq x y z
N MET A 1 -15.14 -7.18 7.06
CA MET A 1 -14.90 -6.01 7.93
C MET A 1 -14.06 -5.05 7.13
N GLU A 2 -14.54 -3.83 6.90
CA GLU A 2 -13.72 -2.80 6.25
C GLU A 2 -12.58 -2.38 7.18
N VAL A 3 -11.37 -2.22 6.65
CA VAL A 3 -10.18 -1.82 7.40
C VAL A 3 -9.37 -0.79 6.63
N GLU A 4 -8.52 -0.07 7.34
CA GLU A 4 -7.52 0.83 6.76
C GLU A 4 -6.13 0.36 7.18
N THR A 5 -5.22 0.20 6.21
CA THR A 5 -3.83 -0.18 6.45
C THR A 5 -2.86 0.95 6.09
N PRO A 6 -1.63 0.98 6.64
CA PRO A 6 -0.70 2.08 6.41
C PRO A 6 -0.36 2.32 4.92
N MET A 7 -0.46 3.57 4.48
CA MET A 7 -0.01 4.00 3.15
C MET A 7 1.50 4.28 3.08
N MET A 8 2.13 4.65 4.20
CA MET A 8 3.59 4.77 4.29
C MET A 8 4.16 3.51 4.94
N GLN A 9 5.08 2.84 4.26
CA GLN A 9 5.67 1.57 4.67
C GLN A 9 7.19 1.69 4.73
N VAL A 10 7.83 1.04 5.70
CA VAL A 10 9.30 0.99 5.79
C VAL A 10 9.88 0.06 4.71
N ILE A 11 9.14 -0.97 4.32
CA ILE A 11 9.48 -1.88 3.23
C ILE A 11 8.24 -2.01 2.34
N PRO A 12 8.31 -1.64 1.06
CA PRO A 12 7.19 -1.78 0.14
C PRO A 12 7.01 -3.26 -0.24
N GLY A 13 5.77 -3.72 -0.35
CA GLY A 13 5.46 -5.10 -0.71
C GLY A 13 4.03 -5.31 -1.19
N GLY A 14 3.69 -6.56 -1.49
CA GLY A 14 2.36 -6.96 -2.00
C GLY A 14 2.16 -6.75 -3.50
N ALA A 15 3.16 -6.24 -4.23
CA ALA A 15 3.15 -6.16 -5.68
C ALA A 15 4.58 -6.07 -6.24
N SER A 16 4.73 -6.28 -7.55
CA SER A 16 5.96 -5.94 -8.29
C SER A 16 5.75 -4.60 -9.01
N ALA A 17 6.12 -3.51 -8.36
CA ALA A 17 6.00 -2.15 -8.90
C ALA A 17 7.07 -1.24 -8.28
N ARG A 18 7.47 -0.18 -9.00
CA ARG A 18 8.39 0.81 -8.44
C ARG A 18 7.65 1.73 -7.45
N PRO A 19 8.06 1.83 -6.17
CA PRO A 19 7.39 2.68 -5.20
C PRO A 19 7.80 4.16 -5.34
N PHE A 20 6.96 5.05 -4.82
CA PHE A 20 7.41 6.40 -4.45
C PHE A 20 8.17 6.34 -3.13
N ILE A 21 9.20 7.17 -3.01
CA ILE A 21 10.06 7.27 -1.83
C ILE A 21 9.83 8.64 -1.20
N THR A 22 9.71 8.69 0.12
CA THR A 22 9.62 9.92 0.92
C THR A 22 10.51 9.77 2.15
N HIS A 23 10.71 10.86 2.90
CA HIS A 23 11.56 10.88 4.08
C HIS A 23 10.79 11.41 5.29
N HIS A 24 10.86 10.69 6.41
CA HIS A 24 10.21 11.07 7.65
C HIS A 24 11.19 11.83 8.58
N ASN A 25 11.21 13.16 8.49
CA ASN A 25 12.21 14.02 9.15
C ASN A 25 12.47 13.73 10.64
N ALA A 26 11.42 13.54 11.45
CA ALA A 26 11.60 13.35 12.89
C ALA A 26 12.10 11.95 13.28
N LEU A 27 11.95 10.98 12.38
CA LEU A 27 12.42 9.60 12.57
C LEU A 27 13.71 9.33 11.79
N ASP A 28 14.16 10.31 10.99
CA ASP A 28 15.34 10.25 10.13
C ASP A 28 15.42 8.93 9.32
N LEU A 29 14.31 8.58 8.65
CA LEU A 29 14.22 7.35 7.86
C LEU A 29 13.43 7.56 6.57
N ASP A 30 13.81 6.77 5.57
CA ASP A 30 13.08 6.70 4.31
C ASP A 30 11.87 5.79 4.44
N MET A 31 10.77 6.24 3.85
CA MET A 31 9.51 5.48 3.76
C MET A 31 9.06 5.40 2.31
N TYR A 32 8.20 4.43 2.04
CA TYR A 32 7.68 4.14 0.72
C TYR A 32 6.17 4.27 0.73
N LEU A 33 5.60 4.94 -0.28
CA LEU A 33 4.16 4.86 -0.50
C LEU A 33 3.80 3.44 -0.97
N ARG A 34 2.75 2.87 -0.40
CA ARG A 34 2.38 1.47 -0.66
C ARG A 34 2.02 1.23 -2.12
N ILE A 35 2.48 0.09 -2.61
CA ILE A 35 2.13 -0.44 -3.94
C ILE A 35 0.94 -1.41 -3.89
N ALA A 36 0.68 -2.01 -2.72
CA ALA A 36 -0.48 -2.82 -2.37
C ALA A 36 -0.67 -2.92 -0.83
N PRO A 37 -1.88 -3.16 -0.32
CA PRO A 37 -2.15 -3.43 1.10
C PRO A 37 -1.99 -4.91 1.52
N GLU A 38 -1.87 -5.84 0.58
CA GLU A 38 -1.82 -7.31 0.75
C GLU A 38 -1.19 -7.82 2.06
N LEU A 39 0.06 -7.41 2.35
CA LEU A 39 0.80 -7.94 3.49
C LEU A 39 0.21 -7.51 4.84
N TYR A 40 -0.41 -6.33 4.92
CA TYR A 40 -1.10 -5.89 6.13
C TYR A 40 -2.45 -6.61 6.30
N LEU A 41 -3.19 -6.82 5.22
CA LEU A 41 -4.44 -7.59 5.26
C LEU A 41 -4.17 -9.04 5.71
N LYS A 42 -3.13 -9.69 5.18
CA LYS A 42 -2.70 -11.03 5.63
C LYS A 42 -2.32 -11.07 7.11
N ARG A 43 -1.68 -10.01 7.64
CA ARG A 43 -1.38 -9.90 9.08
C ARG A 43 -2.66 -9.81 9.93
N LEU A 44 -3.70 -9.12 9.45
CA LEU A 44 -4.99 -9.07 10.14
C LEU A 44 -5.67 -10.44 10.15
N VAL A 45 -5.62 -11.18 9.03
CA VAL A 45 -6.13 -12.55 8.98
C VAL A 45 -5.41 -13.45 9.98
N VAL A 46 -4.08 -13.37 10.07
CA VAL A 46 -3.29 -14.08 11.09
C VAL A 46 -3.67 -13.64 12.51
N GLY A 47 -4.03 -12.37 12.71
CA GLY A 47 -4.52 -11.82 13.97
C GLY A 47 -5.95 -12.24 14.37
N GLY A 48 -6.62 -13.08 13.56
CA GLY A 48 -7.97 -13.58 13.84
C GLY A 48 -9.10 -12.85 13.14
N PHE A 49 -8.80 -11.88 12.26
CA PHE A 49 -9.82 -11.21 11.45
C PHE A 49 -10.09 -12.01 10.18
N GLU A 50 -11.06 -12.92 10.23
CA GLU A 50 -11.32 -13.91 9.16
C GLU A 50 -11.73 -13.31 7.80
N ARG A 51 -12.34 -12.13 7.79
CA ARG A 51 -12.81 -11.46 6.56
C ARG A 51 -12.57 -9.96 6.66
N VAL A 52 -11.49 -9.48 6.07
CA VAL A 52 -11.13 -8.06 6.01
C VAL A 52 -11.16 -7.58 4.57
N PHE A 53 -11.46 -6.32 4.33
CA PHE A 53 -11.26 -5.72 3.01
C PHE A 53 -10.88 -4.25 3.14
N GLU A 54 -10.19 -3.71 2.15
CA GLU A 54 -9.86 -2.29 2.07
C GLU A 54 -10.15 -1.77 0.65
N ILE A 55 -10.80 -0.60 0.56
CA ILE A 55 -10.99 0.15 -0.70
C ILE A 55 -10.26 1.48 -0.56
N ASN A 56 -9.06 1.59 -1.14
CA ASN A 56 -8.23 2.78 -0.91
C ASN A 56 -7.14 2.94 -1.98
N ARG A 57 -6.28 3.96 -1.85
CA ARG A 57 -5.25 4.29 -2.86
C ARG A 57 -4.01 3.43 -2.77
N ASN A 58 -3.48 3.07 -3.93
CA ASN A 58 -2.14 2.54 -4.16
C ASN A 58 -1.35 3.51 -5.05
N PHE A 59 -0.03 3.52 -4.87
CA PHE A 59 0.87 4.46 -5.55
C PHE A 59 1.97 3.71 -6.28
N ARG A 60 2.13 3.96 -7.59
CA ARG A 60 3.18 3.34 -8.41
C ARG A 60 3.95 4.42 -9.18
N ASN A 61 5.25 4.48 -8.95
CA ASN A 61 6.18 5.41 -9.58
C ASN A 61 6.65 4.87 -10.94
N GLU A 62 5.70 4.76 -11.87
CA GLU A 62 5.87 4.17 -13.19
C GLU A 62 5.49 5.17 -14.30
N GLY A 63 5.51 4.74 -15.56
CA GLY A 63 5.10 5.57 -16.67
C GLY A 63 3.60 5.90 -16.65
N ILE A 64 3.26 7.14 -17.02
CA ILE A 64 1.86 7.60 -17.12
C ILE A 64 1.31 7.27 -18.50
N SER A 65 0.06 6.80 -18.58
CA SER A 65 -0.66 6.65 -19.85
C SER A 65 -2.16 6.79 -19.66
N VAL A 66 -2.92 6.77 -20.76
CA VAL A 66 -4.40 6.73 -20.72
C VAL A 66 -4.96 5.53 -19.95
N ARG A 67 -4.13 4.51 -19.66
CA ARG A 67 -4.49 3.33 -18.87
C ARG A 67 -3.87 3.30 -17.48
N HIS A 68 -2.91 4.18 -17.18
CA HIS A 68 -2.13 4.12 -15.94
C HIS A 68 -1.99 5.50 -15.31
N ASN A 69 -2.57 5.65 -14.13
CA ASN A 69 -2.39 6.80 -13.27
C ASN A 69 -1.47 6.41 -12.08
N PRO A 70 -0.53 7.27 -11.66
CA PRO A 70 0.41 6.94 -10.58
C PRO A 70 -0.26 6.68 -9.23
N GLU A 71 -1.47 7.20 -9.03
CA GLU A 71 -2.35 6.83 -7.93
C GLU A 71 -3.66 6.24 -8.45
N PHE A 72 -4.10 5.14 -7.88
CA PHE A 72 -5.34 4.49 -8.29
C PHE A 72 -6.02 3.80 -7.11
N THR A 73 -7.33 3.61 -7.22
CA THR A 73 -8.13 2.95 -6.19
C THR A 73 -8.20 1.46 -6.49
N MET A 74 -7.99 0.65 -5.47
CA MET A 74 -8.10 -0.81 -5.53
C MET A 74 -8.97 -1.29 -4.37
N MET A 75 -9.74 -2.35 -4.61
CA MET A 75 -10.36 -3.14 -3.56
C MET A 75 -9.55 -4.43 -3.39
N GLU A 76 -9.21 -4.75 -2.15
CA GLU A 76 -8.56 -6.01 -1.77
C GLU A 76 -9.30 -6.65 -0.59
N LEU A 77 -9.45 -7.98 -0.60
CA LEU A 77 -10.24 -8.81 0.32
C LEU A 77 -9.38 -9.96 0.86
#